data_AF-A0A2E4CR06-F1
#
_entry.id   AF-A0A2E4CR06-F1
#
_cell.length_a   1.000
_cell.length_b   1.000
_cell.length_c   1.000
_cell.angle_alpha   90.00
_cell.angle_beta   90.00
_cell.angle_gamma   90.00
#
_symmetry.space_group_name_H-M   'P 1'
#
loop_
_entity.id
_entity.type
_entity.pdbx_description
1 polymer ?
#
loop_
_entity_poly.entity_id
_entity_poly.type
_entity_poly.pdbx_seq_one_letter_code
_entity_poly.pdbx_strand_id
1 'polypeptide(L)'
;MSNDISSASSTYLDNLRWQDNQNKPEEKDDTLTQEDFFSLLTQQLSFQDPSKPADNDQMIAQMTNFTMAEGISNLNSKFDALTASMTSNSALQASTLVGKQALLESNTIDFDGSNVAKGSAIAETPVEDLTLRITDESGQLVRTISMGAQSAGAVRFEWDGKNDDGELLPPGEYEVKAEGFQNGDYSSLPLATFKNIESVNINGSSGIIINTKEGAVRLTDVAEIA
;
A
#
# COMPACT_ATOMS: atom_id res chain seq x y z
N MET A 1 10.54 -27.31 53.18
CA MET A 1 10.99 -27.97 51.95
C MET A 1 11.09 -26.89 50.89
N SER A 2 12.31 -26.57 50.49
CA SER A 2 12.68 -25.53 49.54
C SER A 2 12.50 -26.00 48.11
N ASN A 3 11.98 -25.12 47.23
CA ASN A 3 12.59 -24.71 45.97
C ASN A 3 11.51 -24.11 45.06
N ASP A 4 11.73 -22.87 44.60
CA ASP A 4 11.73 -22.56 43.17
C ASP A 4 12.20 -21.11 42.99
N ILE A 5 13.51 -20.94 42.92
CA ILE A 5 14.17 -19.78 42.34
C ILE A 5 15.30 -20.34 41.48
N SER A 6 15.16 -20.27 40.15
CA SER A 6 16.22 -19.97 39.18
C SER A 6 15.99 -20.68 37.84
N SER A 7 15.74 -19.91 36.78
CA SER A 7 16.27 -20.23 35.44
C SER A 7 16.28 -18.98 34.55
N ALA A 8 16.86 -17.89 35.04
CA ALA A 8 17.22 -16.75 34.22
C ALA A 8 18.75 -16.71 34.11
N SER A 9 19.36 -17.68 33.41
CA SER A 9 20.77 -17.62 32.99
C SER A 9 21.11 -18.76 32.02
N SER A 10 20.94 -18.56 30.71
CA SER A 10 21.61 -19.42 29.71
C SER A 10 21.87 -18.78 28.35
N THR A 11 21.67 -17.47 28.17
CA THR A 11 22.01 -16.79 26.90
C THR A 11 23.52 -16.60 26.71
N TYR A 12 24.30 -16.64 27.80
CA TYR A 12 25.76 -16.43 27.76
C TYR A 12 26.57 -17.69 27.43
N LEU A 13 25.96 -18.88 27.42
CA LEU A 13 26.66 -20.15 27.17
C LEU A 13 26.51 -20.68 25.75
N ASP A 14 25.59 -20.14 24.94
CA ASP A 14 25.43 -20.54 23.53
C ASP A 14 26.48 -19.92 22.60
N ASN A 15 27.06 -18.77 22.97
CA ASN A 15 28.09 -18.09 22.19
C ASN A 15 29.50 -18.73 22.29
N LEU A 16 29.64 -19.85 23.02
CA LEU A 16 30.90 -20.61 23.14
C LEU A 16 30.86 -21.97 22.43
N ARG A 17 29.76 -22.32 21.77
CA ARG A 17 29.74 -23.46 20.85
C ARG A 17 30.37 -23.05 19.52
N TRP A 18 31.66 -23.34 19.40
CA TRP A 18 32.38 -23.67 18.16
C TRP A 18 31.50 -23.61 16.90
N GLN A 19 31.57 -22.49 16.17
CA GLN A 19 31.09 -22.43 14.80
C GLN A 19 32.11 -23.13 13.92
N ASP A 20 31.77 -24.35 13.52
CA ASP A 20 32.41 -25.10 12.46
C ASP A 20 32.49 -24.21 11.21
N ASN A 21 33.71 -23.90 10.81
CA ASN A 21 34.02 -23.05 9.67
C ASN A 21 33.74 -23.88 8.41
N GLN A 22 32.48 -23.96 8.01
CA GLN A 22 32.04 -24.60 6.78
C GLN A 22 32.53 -23.76 5.60
N ASN A 23 33.77 -24.01 5.17
CA ASN A 23 34.26 -23.63 3.85
C ASN A 23 33.35 -24.29 2.81
N LYS A 24 32.35 -23.55 2.35
CA LYS A 24 31.54 -23.89 1.19
C LYS A 24 32.49 -23.94 -0.01
N PRO A 25 32.61 -25.06 -0.75
CA PRO A 25 33.37 -25.07 -1.99
C PRO A 25 32.76 -24.02 -2.93
N GLU A 26 33.57 -23.13 -3.49
CA GLU A 26 33.17 -22.30 -4.63
C GLU A 26 32.65 -23.24 -5.72
N GLU A 27 31.38 -23.08 -6.11
CA GLU A 27 30.89 -23.63 -7.36
C GLU A 27 31.76 -23.01 -8.46
N LYS A 28 32.65 -23.82 -9.05
CA LYS A 28 33.22 -23.49 -10.35
C LYS A 28 32.07 -23.47 -11.33
N ASP A 29 31.66 -22.26 -11.70
CA ASP A 29 30.76 -22.05 -12.82
C ASP A 29 31.48 -22.55 -14.07
N ASP A 30 31.06 -23.69 -14.61
CA ASP A 30 31.67 -24.37 -15.76
C ASP A 30 31.26 -23.69 -17.09
N THR A 31 30.96 -22.40 -17.01
CA THR A 31 30.55 -21.55 -18.12
C THR A 31 31.80 -20.89 -18.69
N LEU A 32 32.10 -21.19 -19.97
CA LEU A 32 33.14 -20.49 -20.72
C LEU A 32 32.83 -18.98 -20.68
N THR A 33 33.62 -18.23 -19.91
CA THR A 33 33.44 -16.79 -19.81
C THR A 33 33.86 -16.13 -21.13
N GLN A 34 33.35 -14.94 -21.39
CA GLN A 34 33.77 -14.12 -22.53
C GLN A 34 35.30 -13.94 -22.59
N GLU A 35 35.95 -13.92 -21.42
CA GLU A 35 37.41 -13.81 -21.25
C GLU A 35 38.13 -15.09 -21.67
N ASP A 36 37.61 -16.26 -21.29
CA ASP A 36 38.15 -17.56 -21.72
C ASP A 36 37.99 -17.76 -23.23
N PHE A 37 36.89 -17.25 -23.81
CA PHE A 37 36.68 -17.26 -25.26
C PHE A 37 37.68 -16.37 -26.00
N PHE A 38 37.91 -15.13 -25.55
CA PHE A 38 38.90 -14.24 -26.16
C PHE A 38 40.32 -14.79 -26.05
N SER A 39 40.64 -15.48 -24.94
CA SER A 39 41.92 -16.19 -24.74
C SER A 39 42.09 -17.34 -25.75
N LEU A 40 41.06 -18.17 -25.94
CA LEU A 40 41.08 -19.25 -26.93
C LEU A 40 41.14 -18.73 -28.37
N LEU A 41 40.44 -17.62 -28.67
CA LEU A 41 40.45 -16.97 -29.99
C LEU A 41 41.82 -16.37 -30.32
N THR A 42 42.49 -15.73 -29.36
CA THR A 42 43.86 -15.22 -29.53
C THR A 42 44.88 -16.35 -29.66
N GLN A 43 44.72 -17.43 -28.90
CA GLN A 43 45.58 -18.61 -28.99
C GLN A 43 45.44 -19.28 -30.37
N GLN A 44 44.22 -19.45 -30.89
CA GLN A 44 43.98 -20.02 -32.22
C GLN A 44 44.51 -19.12 -33.34
N LEU A 45 44.32 -17.79 -33.27
CA LEU A 45 44.89 -16.84 -34.25
C LEU A 45 46.42 -16.88 -34.32
N SER A 46 47.10 -17.19 -33.22
CA SER A 46 48.57 -17.31 -33.18
C SER A 46 49.11 -18.60 -33.84
N PHE A 47 48.27 -19.62 -34.01
CA PHE A 47 48.65 -20.95 -34.50
C PHE A 47 47.98 -21.37 -35.83
N GLN A 48 47.24 -20.47 -36.48
CA GLN A 48 46.57 -20.74 -37.77
C GLN A 48 47.52 -20.64 -38.96
N ASP A 49 47.39 -21.57 -39.91
CA ASP A 49 48.03 -21.51 -41.23
C ASP A 49 47.26 -20.50 -42.11
N PRO A 50 47.92 -19.48 -42.69
CA PRO A 50 47.28 -18.40 -43.43
C PRO A 50 46.54 -18.85 -44.73
N SER A 51 46.68 -20.11 -45.13
CA SER A 51 46.07 -20.65 -46.37
C SER A 51 44.69 -21.31 -46.19
N LYS A 52 44.20 -21.50 -44.96
CA LYS A 52 42.88 -22.10 -44.67
C LYS A 52 42.14 -21.39 -43.52
N PRO A 53 41.64 -20.17 -43.73
CA PRO A 53 40.79 -19.49 -42.77
C PRO A 53 39.40 -20.14 -42.80
N ALA A 54 39.06 -21.04 -41.89
CA ALA A 54 37.68 -21.54 -41.81
C ALA A 54 37.14 -21.65 -40.37
N ASP A 55 35.90 -21.17 -40.25
CA ASP A 55 34.83 -21.47 -39.29
C ASP A 55 34.92 -21.00 -37.83
N ASN A 56 35.59 -19.89 -37.54
CA ASN A 56 35.36 -19.18 -36.26
C ASN A 56 34.01 -18.45 -36.22
N ASP A 57 33.36 -18.20 -37.36
CA ASP A 57 32.11 -17.43 -37.45
C ASP A 57 30.94 -18.10 -36.73
N GLN A 58 30.85 -19.43 -36.76
CA GLN A 58 29.75 -20.17 -36.13
C GLN A 58 29.87 -20.18 -34.59
N MET A 59 31.10 -20.26 -34.07
CA MET A 59 31.38 -20.17 -32.63
C MET A 59 31.23 -18.72 -32.12
N ILE A 60 31.67 -17.73 -32.89
CA ILE A 60 31.43 -16.31 -32.62
C ILE A 60 29.92 -16.00 -32.61
N ALA A 61 29.15 -16.56 -33.54
CA ALA A 61 27.70 -16.41 -33.56
C ALA A 61 27.03 -17.05 -32.33
N GLN A 62 27.46 -18.25 -31.91
CA GLN A 62 26.98 -18.88 -30.69
C GLN A 62 27.34 -18.08 -29.43
N MET A 63 28.58 -17.60 -29.31
CA MET A 63 29.02 -16.74 -28.21
C MET A 63 28.28 -15.40 -28.17
N THR A 64 28.00 -14.81 -29.33
CA THR A 64 27.20 -13.58 -29.43
C THR A 64 25.78 -13.84 -28.93
N ASN A 65 25.19 -14.98 -29.30
CA ASN A 65 23.87 -15.39 -28.80
C ASN A 65 23.87 -15.62 -27.28
N PHE A 66 24.93 -16.23 -26.72
CA PHE A 66 25.09 -16.38 -25.27
C PHE A 66 25.25 -15.04 -24.56
N THR A 67 26.11 -14.15 -25.07
CA THR A 67 26.31 -12.79 -24.53
C THR A 67 25.00 -11.98 -24.58
N MET A 68 24.22 -12.11 -25.65
CA MET A 68 22.90 -11.49 -25.74
C MET A 68 21.92 -12.07 -24.73
N ALA A 69 21.89 -13.40 -24.57
CA ALA A 69 21.03 -14.06 -23.58
C ALA A 69 21.40 -13.67 -22.14
N GLU A 70 22.70 -13.60 -21.82
CA GLU A 70 23.22 -13.12 -20.54
C GLU A 70 22.91 -11.63 -20.32
N GLY A 71 23.04 -10.82 -21.37
CA GLY A 71 22.61 -9.41 -21.35
C GLY A 71 21.12 -9.26 -21.02
N ILE A 72 20.25 -10.07 -21.63
CA ILE A 72 18.81 -10.10 -21.33
C ILE A 72 18.55 -10.58 -19.89
N SER A 73 19.26 -11.62 -19.43
CA SER A 73 19.17 -12.12 -18.05
C SER A 73 19.55 -11.04 -17.03
N ASN A 74 20.64 -10.32 -17.30
CA ASN A 74 21.09 -9.19 -16.50
C ASN A 74 20.06 -8.06 -16.51
N LEU A 75 19.46 -7.74 -17.66
CA LEU A 75 18.39 -6.74 -17.76
C LEU A 75 17.16 -7.14 -16.93
N ASN A 76 16.72 -8.40 -16.99
CA ASN A 76 15.63 -8.90 -16.17
C ASN A 76 15.95 -8.77 -14.68
N SER A 77 17.15 -9.15 -14.26
CA SER A 77 17.59 -9.01 -12.87
C SER A 77 17.61 -7.55 -12.39
N LYS A 78 18.04 -6.61 -13.25
CA LYS A 78 17.97 -5.17 -12.95
C LYS A 78 16.52 -4.67 -12.90
N PHE A 79 15.64 -5.20 -13.74
CA PHE A 79 14.22 -4.86 -13.75
C PHE A 79 13.50 -5.37 -12.50
N ASP A 80 13.83 -6.56 -12.02
CA ASP A 80 13.33 -7.09 -10.75
C ASP A 80 13.81 -6.24 -9.57
N ALA A 81 15.08 -5.86 -9.55
CA ALA A 81 15.63 -4.97 -8.53
C ALA A 81 14.97 -3.57 -8.55
N LEU A 82 14.70 -3.02 -9.73
CA LEU A 82 13.96 -1.77 -9.88
C LEU A 82 12.54 -1.91 -9.33
N THR A 83 11.84 -2.99 -9.69
CA THR A 83 10.48 -3.27 -9.21
C THR A 83 10.45 -3.39 -7.69
N ALA A 84 11.40 -4.12 -7.10
CA ALA A 84 11.54 -4.22 -5.64
C ALA A 84 11.80 -2.86 -4.97
N SER A 85 12.62 -2.00 -5.60
CA SER A 85 12.86 -0.63 -5.13
C SER A 85 11.59 0.23 -5.21
N MET A 86 10.80 0.10 -6.29
CA MET A 86 9.53 0.81 -6.43
C MET A 86 8.52 0.35 -5.38
N THR A 87 8.39 -0.95 -5.15
CA THR A 87 7.54 -1.51 -4.08
C THR A 87 7.96 -1.01 -2.70
N SER A 88 9.26 -0.94 -2.42
CA SER A 88 9.79 -0.41 -1.15
C SER A 88 9.44 1.07 -0.96
N ASN A 89 9.52 1.87 -2.03
CA ASN A 89 9.13 3.28 -1.98
C ASN A 89 7.62 3.45 -1.76
N SER A 90 6.79 2.63 -2.42
CA SER A 90 5.34 2.58 -2.18
C SER A 90 5.03 2.18 -0.73
N ALA A 91 5.79 1.25 -0.16
CA ALA A 91 5.64 0.85 1.24
C ALA A 91 5.96 2.00 2.22
N LEU A 92 6.99 2.80 1.92
CA LEU A 92 7.31 3.98 2.71
C LEU A 92 6.19 5.02 2.65
N GLN A 93 5.64 5.29 1.46
CA GLN A 93 4.50 6.20 1.30
C GLN A 93 3.26 5.69 2.05
N ALA A 94 2.94 4.41 1.89
CA ALA A 94 1.88 3.71 2.61
C ALA A 94 2.02 3.82 4.14
N SER A 95 3.24 3.69 4.68
CA SER A 95 3.51 3.80 6.11
C SER A 95 3.10 5.16 6.68
N THR A 96 3.23 6.24 5.88
CA THR A 96 2.80 7.59 6.31
C THR A 96 1.30 7.77 6.39
N LEU A 97 0.51 6.83 5.84
CA LEU A 97 -0.94 6.85 5.88
C LEU A 97 -1.51 6.25 7.17
N VAL A 98 -0.76 5.38 7.85
CA VAL A 98 -1.24 4.79 9.11
C VAL A 98 -1.45 5.88 10.15
N GLY A 99 -2.62 5.90 10.77
CA GLY A 99 -3.03 6.93 11.73
C GLY A 99 -3.56 8.23 11.10
N LYS A 100 -3.55 8.35 9.77
CA LYS A 100 -4.29 9.40 9.04
C LYS A 100 -5.75 9.00 8.87
N GLN A 101 -6.57 9.94 8.38
CA GLN A 101 -7.97 9.70 8.07
C GLN A 101 -8.19 9.70 6.56
N ALA A 102 -8.92 8.70 6.05
CA ALA A 102 -9.35 8.62 4.66
C ALA A 102 -10.84 9.00 4.57
N LEU A 103 -11.20 9.84 3.60
CA LEU A 103 -12.59 10.13 3.26
C LEU A 103 -13.12 8.99 2.38
N LEU A 104 -14.03 8.20 2.94
CA LEU A 104 -14.61 7.02 2.31
C LEU A 104 -16.12 7.17 2.19
N GLU A 105 -16.71 6.62 1.13
CA GLU A 105 -18.16 6.53 1.01
C GLU A 105 -18.73 5.70 2.17
N SER A 106 -19.46 6.37 3.06
CA SER A 106 -20.02 5.77 4.26
C SER A 106 -21.11 6.67 4.82
N ASN A 107 -22.14 6.04 5.36
CA ASN A 107 -23.23 6.69 6.07
C ASN A 107 -23.01 6.69 7.58
N THR A 108 -21.84 6.28 8.07
CA THR A 108 -21.51 6.31 9.50
C THR A 108 -20.38 7.27 9.79
N ILE A 109 -20.46 7.97 10.90
CA ILE A 109 -19.43 8.88 11.37
C ILE A 109 -18.96 8.46 12.76
N ASP A 110 -17.65 8.35 12.94
CA ASP A 110 -17.05 8.03 14.22
C ASP A 110 -16.83 9.33 15.00
N PHE A 111 -17.34 9.39 16.23
CA PHE A 111 -17.10 10.48 17.16
C PHE A 111 -16.26 9.99 18.34
N ASP A 112 -15.14 10.66 18.59
CA ASP A 112 -14.18 10.26 19.64
C ASP A 112 -14.48 10.84 21.02
N GLY A 113 -15.59 11.57 21.17
CA GLY A 113 -15.98 12.21 22.43
C GLY A 113 -15.44 13.63 22.61
N SER A 114 -14.59 14.13 21.70
CA SER A 114 -13.90 15.41 21.89
C SER A 114 -13.70 16.24 20.62
N ASN A 115 -13.35 15.62 19.50
CA ASN A 115 -13.03 16.28 18.25
C ASN A 115 -14.26 16.36 17.34
N VAL A 116 -14.31 17.45 16.55
CA VAL A 116 -15.34 17.64 15.54
C VAL A 116 -15.19 16.57 14.47
N ALA A 117 -16.24 15.77 14.29
CA ALA A 117 -16.31 14.77 13.25
C ALA A 117 -16.67 15.42 11.92
N LYS A 118 -16.10 14.93 10.81
CA LYS A 118 -16.19 15.57 9.50
C LYS A 118 -16.63 14.60 8.41
N GLY A 119 -17.28 15.15 7.39
CA GLY A 119 -17.67 14.41 6.20
C GLY A 119 -18.05 15.33 5.05
N SER A 120 -18.51 14.72 3.97
CA SER A 120 -19.04 15.39 2.80
C SER A 120 -20.29 14.69 2.30
N ALA A 121 -21.33 15.46 2.00
CA ALA A 121 -22.40 14.99 1.13
C ALA A 121 -21.99 15.25 -0.32
N ILE A 122 -22.40 14.38 -1.24
CA ILE A 122 -22.10 14.49 -2.66
C ILE A 122 -23.39 14.84 -3.40
N ALA A 123 -23.49 16.07 -3.89
CA ALA A 123 -24.63 16.55 -4.66
C ALA A 123 -24.29 16.51 -6.16
N GLU A 124 -24.91 15.63 -6.94
CA GLU A 124 -24.69 15.56 -8.40
C GLU A 124 -25.29 16.77 -9.13
N THR A 125 -26.39 17.30 -8.61
CA THR A 125 -27.08 18.51 -9.10
C THR A 125 -27.26 19.49 -7.94
N PRO A 126 -27.57 20.78 -8.21
CA PRO A 126 -27.92 21.71 -7.13
C PRO A 126 -29.09 21.15 -6.30
N VAL A 127 -28.95 21.24 -4.99
CA VAL A 127 -29.93 20.74 -4.02
C VAL A 127 -30.49 21.90 -3.21
N GLU A 128 -31.80 21.92 -3.03
CA GLU A 128 -32.50 22.86 -2.16
C GLU A 128 -32.78 22.18 -0.80
N ASP A 129 -32.77 22.94 0.28
CA ASP A 129 -33.09 22.46 1.63
C ASP A 129 -32.36 21.18 2.07
N LEU A 130 -31.05 21.10 1.80
CA LEU A 130 -30.21 20.01 2.26
C LEU A 130 -30.22 19.95 3.80
N THR A 131 -30.51 18.77 4.31
CA THR A 131 -30.58 18.47 5.74
C THR A 131 -29.81 17.21 6.05
N LEU A 132 -28.94 17.27 7.05
CA LEU A 132 -28.29 16.09 7.63
C LEU A 132 -29.04 15.66 8.89
N ARG A 133 -29.34 14.37 8.98
CA ARG A 133 -29.92 13.72 10.16
C ARG A 133 -28.88 12.78 10.74
N ILE A 134 -28.59 12.93 12.03
CA ILE A 134 -27.65 12.07 12.74
C ILE A 134 -28.44 11.25 13.76
N THR A 135 -28.28 9.94 13.70
CA THR A 135 -28.94 8.97 14.58
C THR A 135 -27.90 8.15 15.35
N ASP A 136 -28.22 7.81 16.59
CA ASP A 136 -27.39 6.91 17.40
C ASP A 136 -27.59 5.42 17.03
N GLU A 137 -26.85 4.53 17.72
CA GLU A 137 -26.93 3.07 17.53
C GLU A 137 -28.34 2.49 17.77
N SER A 138 -29.17 3.18 18.56
CA SER A 138 -30.56 2.78 18.80
C SER A 138 -31.53 3.24 17.70
N GLY A 139 -31.04 4.03 16.74
CA GLY A 139 -31.82 4.67 15.69
C GLY A 139 -32.55 5.93 16.15
N GLN A 140 -32.24 6.45 17.34
CA GLN A 140 -32.82 7.69 17.83
C GLN A 140 -32.16 8.88 17.12
N LEU A 141 -32.97 9.80 16.61
CA LEU A 141 -32.49 11.06 16.05
C LEU A 141 -31.90 11.92 17.17
N VAL A 142 -30.61 12.21 17.06
CA VAL A 142 -29.88 13.01 18.07
C VAL A 142 -29.60 14.43 17.59
N ARG A 143 -29.40 14.63 16.28
CA ARG A 143 -29.07 15.95 15.73
C ARG A 143 -29.65 16.12 14.34
N THR A 144 -30.18 17.31 14.06
CA THR A 144 -30.52 17.74 12.70
C THR A 144 -29.71 18.97 12.31
N ILE A 145 -29.01 18.91 11.18
CA ILE A 145 -28.21 20.03 10.65
C ILE A 145 -28.82 20.48 9.34
N SER A 146 -29.41 21.68 9.32
CA SER A 146 -29.91 22.29 8.08
C SER A 146 -28.78 23.04 7.39
N MET A 147 -28.49 22.65 6.15
CA MET A 147 -27.46 23.23 5.29
C MET A 147 -28.04 24.13 4.19
N GLY A 148 -29.37 24.13 4.02
CA GLY A 148 -30.08 24.97 3.05
C GLY A 148 -29.74 24.61 1.60
N ALA A 149 -29.83 25.58 0.70
CA ALA A 149 -29.49 25.39 -0.70
C ALA A 149 -27.98 25.25 -0.91
N GLN A 150 -27.58 24.23 -1.68
CA GLN A 150 -26.19 23.94 -2.01
C GLN A 150 -26.03 23.74 -3.51
N SER A 151 -24.88 24.17 -4.04
CA SER A 151 -24.53 23.90 -5.44
C SER A 151 -24.14 22.43 -5.62
N ALA A 152 -24.15 21.95 -6.87
CA ALA A 152 -23.60 20.65 -7.20
C ALA A 152 -22.11 20.56 -6.79
N GLY A 153 -21.71 19.39 -6.28
CA GLY A 153 -20.35 19.09 -5.84
C GLY A 153 -20.30 18.49 -4.43
N ALA A 154 -19.09 18.50 -3.86
CA ALA A 154 -18.83 18.05 -2.51
C ALA A 154 -19.24 19.13 -1.49
N VAL A 155 -20.25 18.84 -0.68
CA VAL A 155 -20.73 19.71 0.39
C VAL A 155 -20.17 19.21 1.72
N ARG A 156 -19.14 19.90 2.22
CA ARG A 156 -18.51 19.55 3.50
C ARG A 156 -19.40 19.87 4.68
N PHE A 157 -19.44 18.98 5.65
CA PHE A 157 -20.13 19.17 6.91
C PHE A 157 -19.26 18.76 8.09
N GLU A 158 -19.61 19.30 9.25
CA GLU A 158 -18.93 19.07 10.51
C GLU A 158 -19.99 18.83 11.59
N TRP A 159 -19.71 17.91 12.50
CA TRP A 159 -20.54 17.62 13.66
C TRP A 159 -19.69 17.65 14.93
N ASP A 160 -20.11 18.46 15.88
CA ASP A 160 -19.40 18.70 17.15
C ASP A 160 -19.69 17.64 18.22
N GLY A 161 -20.39 16.56 17.86
CA GLY A 161 -20.73 15.48 18.78
C GLY A 161 -21.87 15.81 19.74
N LYS A 162 -22.61 16.91 19.50
CA LYS A 162 -23.72 17.31 20.36
C LYS A 162 -25.08 16.98 19.75
N ASN A 163 -26.07 16.81 20.61
CA ASN A 163 -27.48 16.70 20.21
C ASN A 163 -28.13 18.08 19.97
N ASP A 164 -29.42 18.11 19.62
CA ASP A 164 -30.17 19.35 19.41
C ASP A 164 -30.31 20.20 20.70
N ASP A 165 -30.25 19.57 21.88
CA ASP A 165 -30.27 20.24 23.20
C ASP A 165 -28.89 20.82 23.60
N GLY A 166 -27.84 20.56 22.81
CA GLY A 166 -26.48 21.04 23.05
C GLY A 166 -25.68 20.18 24.05
N GLU A 167 -26.18 19.01 24.42
CA GLU A 167 -25.49 18.04 25.26
C GLU A 167 -24.48 17.24 24.44
N LEU A 168 -23.30 16.99 25.02
CA LEU A 168 -22.26 16.18 24.39
C LEU A 168 -22.64 14.70 24.47
N LEU A 169 -22.62 14.03 23.33
CA LEU A 169 -22.92 12.60 23.24
C LEU A 169 -21.69 11.75 23.58
N PRO A 170 -21.87 10.47 23.97
CA PRO A 170 -20.75 9.57 24.21
C PRO A 170 -19.94 9.29 22.93
N PRO A 171 -18.65 8.91 23.06
CA PRO A 171 -17.89 8.41 21.92
C PRO A 171 -18.56 7.17 21.34
N GLY A 172 -18.58 7.07 20.01
CA GLY A 172 -19.30 6.01 19.33
C GLY A 172 -19.43 6.26 17.84
N GLU A 173 -20.07 5.32 17.16
CA GLU A 173 -20.45 5.43 15.77
C GLU A 173 -21.89 5.92 15.66
N TYR A 174 -22.12 6.86 14.76
CA TYR A 174 -23.43 7.46 14.52
C TYR A 174 -23.78 7.35 13.04
N GLU A 175 -25.02 7.04 12.72
CA GLU A 175 -25.49 7.01 11.33
C GLU A 175 -25.87 8.44 10.90
N VAL A 176 -25.46 8.81 9.70
CA VAL A 176 -25.73 10.11 9.07
C VAL A 176 -26.52 9.86 7.80
N LYS A 177 -27.59 10.64 7.61
CA LYS A 177 -28.37 10.67 6.37
C LYS A 177 -28.44 12.09 5.85
N ALA A 178 -28.10 12.27 4.58
CA ALA A 178 -28.25 13.52 3.87
C ALA A 178 -29.48 13.44 2.97
N GLU A 179 -30.42 14.35 3.15
CA GLU A 179 -31.63 14.43 2.33
C GLU A 179 -31.84 15.87 1.86
N GLY A 180 -32.31 16.05 0.64
CA GLY A 180 -32.59 17.37 0.08
C GLY A 180 -33.46 17.29 -1.17
N PHE A 181 -33.93 18.45 -1.62
CA PHE A 181 -34.77 18.57 -2.81
C PHE A 181 -33.90 18.77 -4.05
N GLN A 182 -33.91 17.80 -4.96
CA GLN A 182 -33.13 17.83 -6.20
C GLN A 182 -33.97 17.28 -7.36
N ASN A 183 -33.80 17.86 -8.55
CA ASN A 183 -34.51 17.44 -9.77
C ASN A 183 -36.04 17.37 -9.64
N GLY A 184 -36.64 18.15 -8.73
CA GLY A 184 -38.09 18.21 -8.51
C GLY A 184 -38.65 17.25 -7.47
N ASP A 185 -37.80 16.43 -6.82
CA ASP A 185 -38.19 15.47 -5.78
C ASP A 185 -37.25 15.54 -4.57
N TYR A 186 -37.70 15.03 -3.42
CA TYR A 186 -36.87 14.89 -2.22
C TYR A 186 -36.16 13.54 -2.26
N SER A 187 -34.82 13.53 -2.17
CA SER A 187 -34.02 12.30 -2.22
C SER A 187 -32.82 12.32 -1.27
N SER A 188 -32.30 11.13 -0.97
CA SER A 188 -31.05 10.98 -0.22
C SER A 188 -29.84 11.27 -1.11
N LEU A 189 -28.83 11.92 -0.55
CA LEU A 189 -27.54 12.15 -1.19
C LEU A 189 -26.51 11.14 -0.67
N PRO A 190 -25.59 10.66 -1.52
CA PRO A 190 -24.43 9.89 -1.07
C PRO A 190 -23.59 10.69 -0.08
N LEU A 191 -23.01 9.97 0.88
CA LEU A 191 -22.17 10.53 1.92
C LEU A 191 -20.78 9.90 1.89
N ALA A 192 -19.79 10.69 2.27
CA ALA A 192 -18.46 10.22 2.61
C ALA A 192 -18.04 10.79 3.96
N THR A 193 -17.44 9.97 4.81
CA THR A 193 -16.98 10.35 6.14
C THR A 193 -15.52 9.97 6.35
N PHE A 194 -14.83 10.69 7.23
CA PHE A 194 -13.44 10.40 7.55
C PHE A 194 -13.33 9.17 8.44
N LYS A 195 -12.53 8.21 8.00
CA LYS A 195 -12.27 6.94 8.69
C LYS A 195 -10.78 6.81 8.98
N ASN A 196 -10.45 6.41 10.20
CA ASN A 196 -9.06 6.20 10.60
C ASN A 196 -8.46 5.02 9.84
N ILE A 197 -7.24 5.23 9.32
CA ILE A 197 -6.44 4.19 8.66
C ILE A 197 -5.67 3.43 9.74
N GLU A 198 -6.05 2.18 9.98
CA GLU A 198 -5.46 1.33 11.03
C GLU A 198 -4.18 0.65 10.55
N SER A 199 -4.18 0.21 9.29
CA SER A 199 -3.01 -0.40 8.69
C SER A 199 -3.04 -0.26 7.17
N VAL A 200 -1.92 -0.57 6.54
CA VAL A 200 -1.81 -0.56 5.08
C VAL A 200 -1.16 -1.86 4.63
N ASN A 201 -1.70 -2.46 3.58
CA ASN A 201 -1.15 -3.61 2.91
C ASN A 201 -0.63 -3.19 1.53
N ILE A 202 0.61 -3.57 1.22
CA ILE A 202 1.18 -3.37 -0.10
C ILE A 202 1.23 -4.72 -0.78
N ASN A 203 0.42 -4.87 -1.82
CA ASN A 203 0.48 -6.04 -2.68
C ASN A 203 1.00 -5.59 -4.04
N GLY A 204 2.20 -6.02 -4.43
CA GLY A 204 2.97 -5.44 -5.54
C GLY A 204 2.21 -5.28 -6.86
N SER A 205 1.20 -6.12 -7.13
CA SER A 205 0.34 -6.04 -8.31
C SER A 205 -1.00 -5.32 -8.10
N SER A 206 -1.49 -5.23 -6.86
CA SER A 206 -2.81 -4.64 -6.53
C SER A 206 -2.72 -3.24 -5.91
N GLY A 207 -1.51 -2.69 -5.81
CA GLY A 207 -1.24 -1.36 -5.27
C GLY A 207 -1.30 -1.32 -3.75
N ILE A 208 -1.65 -0.13 -3.23
CA ILE A 208 -1.76 0.13 -1.80
C ILE A 208 -3.21 -0.08 -1.37
N ILE A 209 -3.42 -0.96 -0.39
CA ILE A 209 -4.72 -1.22 0.23
C ILE A 209 -4.67 -0.66 1.65
N ILE A 210 -5.57 0.26 1.97
CA ILE A 210 -5.76 0.78 3.32
C ILE A 210 -6.78 -0.07 4.05
N ASN A 211 -6.54 -0.36 5.32
CA ASN A 211 -7.50 -1.02 6.19
C ASN A 211 -8.03 0.01 7.18
N THR A 212 -9.35 0.12 7.20
CA THR A 212 -10.10 0.94 8.16
C THR A 212 -11.06 0.03 8.92
N LYS A 213 -11.74 0.58 9.93
CA LYS A 213 -12.82 -0.11 10.64
C LYS A 213 -13.95 -0.60 9.70
N GLU A 214 -14.18 0.08 8.58
CA GLU A 214 -15.17 -0.30 7.55
C GLU A 214 -14.68 -1.44 6.64
N GLY A 215 -13.39 -1.79 6.71
CA GLY A 215 -12.76 -2.82 5.91
C GLY A 215 -11.61 -2.31 5.05
N ALA A 216 -11.19 -3.19 4.13
CA ALA A 216 -10.07 -2.96 3.23
C ALA A 216 -10.53 -2.22 1.96
N VAL A 217 -9.91 -1.07 1.67
CA VAL A 217 -10.22 -0.23 0.51
C VAL A 217 -8.93 0.06 -0.25
N ARG A 218 -8.99 0.11 -1.59
CA ARG A 218 -7.82 0.52 -2.38
C ARG A 218 -7.58 2.02 -2.20
N LEU A 219 -6.32 2.43 -2.13
CA LEU A 219 -5.95 3.84 -2.04
C LEU A 219 -6.52 4.69 -3.20
N THR A 220 -6.72 4.09 -4.37
CA THR A 220 -7.31 4.75 -5.55
C THR A 220 -8.79 5.08 -5.40
N ASP A 221 -9.48 4.40 -4.49
CA ASP A 221 -10.92 4.53 -4.27
C ASP A 221 -11.20 5.52 -3.10
N VAL A 222 -10.14 6.07 -2.49
CA VAL A 222 -10.21 7.08 -1.43
C VAL A 222 -10.35 8.46 -2.04
N ALA A 223 -11.35 9.22 -1.58
CA ALA A 223 -11.60 10.57 -2.09
C ALA A 223 -10.58 11.60 -1.58
N GLU A 224 -10.19 11.52 -0.31
CA GLU A 224 -9.29 12.47 0.35
C GLU A 224 -8.54 11.80 1.52
N ILE A 225 -7.34 12.27 1.86
CA ILE A 225 -6.59 11.84 3.06
C ILE A 225 -6.17 13.07 3.86
N ALA A 226 -6.44 13.05 5.18
CA ALA A 226 -6.04 14.08 6.14
C ALA A 226 -5.06 13.51 7.17
#